data_AF-A0A8X6LYN5-F1
#
_entry.id   AF-A0A8X6LYN5-F1
#
_cell.length_a   1.000
_cell.length_b   1.000
_cell.length_c   1.000
_cell.angle_alpha   90.00
_cell.angle_beta   90.00
_cell.angle_gamma   90.00
#
_symmetry.space_group_name_H-M   'P 1'
#
loop_
_entity.id
_entity.type
_entity.pdbx_description
1 polymer ?
#
loop_
_entity_poly.entity_id
_entity_poly.type
_entity_poly.pdbx_seq_one_letter_code
_entity_poly.pdbx_strand_id
1 'polypeptide(L)'
;MLESLEYKVDPTSDTLLMHMILFKLDTNSRTWFERTFPTDVIPRLDELLQFLATQARSITSSFTKRNVQRKVTLVASNAQSQCPLCNGDHTLSRCDTFLKLSVQGRSDFVKTNNVCFNCLTQFHGVKTCKSKFRCKRCKKPHHSLLHIENASARGRQGAVNVLYSSGLAE
;
A
#
# COMPACT_ATOMS: atom_id res chain seq x y z
N MET A 1 26.12 48.65 -1.21
CA MET A 1 25.12 49.65 -0.74
C MET A 1 24.17 49.06 0.31
N LEU A 2 24.68 48.34 1.30
CA LEU A 2 23.92 47.90 2.49
C LEU A 2 24.83 47.99 3.73
N GLU A 3 25.64 49.05 3.78
CA GLU A 3 26.57 49.34 4.89
C GLU A 3 26.26 50.69 5.56
N SER A 4 25.10 51.29 5.20
CA SER A 4 24.69 52.64 5.65
C SER A 4 23.55 52.66 6.65
N LEU A 5 23.16 51.51 7.20
CA LEU A 5 22.19 51.44 8.28
C LEU A 5 22.86 50.68 9.41
N GLU A 6 23.50 51.39 10.33
CA GLU A 6 23.92 50.86 11.65
C GLU A 6 22.69 50.50 12.50
N TYR A 7 21.76 49.75 11.92
CA TYR A 7 20.62 49.22 12.64
C TYR A 7 21.14 48.05 13.46
N LYS A 8 21.27 48.28 14.77
CA LYS A 8 21.63 47.26 15.75
C LYS A 8 20.46 46.26 15.78
N VAL A 9 20.56 45.20 14.98
CA VAL A 9 19.56 44.13 14.91
C VAL A 9 19.29 43.67 16.33
N ASP A 10 18.09 43.93 16.82
CA ASP A 10 17.73 43.62 18.19
C ASP A 10 17.58 42.10 18.33
N PRO A 11 18.11 41.51 19.42
CA PRO A 11 18.08 40.06 19.63
C PRO A 11 16.63 39.51 19.71
N THR A 12 15.67 40.37 20.03
CA THR A 12 14.24 40.07 20.05
C THR A 12 13.66 39.87 18.65
N SER A 13 13.96 40.76 17.70
CA SER A 13 13.56 40.66 16.30
C SER A 13 14.19 39.43 15.65
N ASP A 14 15.46 39.14 15.95
CA ASP A 14 16.16 37.94 15.49
C ASP A 14 15.40 36.65 15.91
N THR A 15 15.03 36.59 17.19
CA THR A 15 14.29 35.47 17.77
C THR A 15 12.88 35.34 17.17
N LEU A 16 12.18 36.45 16.95
CA LEU A 16 10.85 36.46 16.34
C LEU A 16 10.90 36.00 14.88
N LEU A 17 11.85 36.51 14.09
CA LEU A 17 12.07 36.12 12.71
C LEU A 17 12.43 34.63 12.60
N MET A 18 13.33 34.16 13.46
CA MET A 18 13.69 32.74 13.54
C MET A 18 12.44 31.88 13.81
N HIS A 19 11.63 32.25 14.80
CA HIS A 19 10.41 31.51 15.14
C HIS A 19 9.38 31.52 14.00
N MET A 20 9.17 32.66 13.35
CA MET A 20 8.27 32.78 12.21
C MET A 20 8.71 31.90 11.05
N ILE A 21 10.01 31.85 10.76
CA ILE A 21 10.58 31.01 9.69
C ILE A 21 10.45 29.53 10.05
N LEU A 22 10.80 29.13 11.28
CA LEU A 22 10.66 27.74 11.76
C LEU A 22 9.21 27.25 11.71
N PHE A 23 8.23 28.13 11.95
CA PHE A 23 6.81 27.82 11.82
C PHE A 23 6.34 27.64 10.36
N LYS A 24 7.06 28.22 9.40
CA LYS A 24 6.77 28.08 7.96
C LYS A 24 7.52 26.91 7.32
N LEU A 25 8.54 26.37 7.98
CA LEU A 25 9.27 25.19 7.51
C LEU A 25 8.47 23.91 7.77
N ASP A 26 8.56 22.97 6.83
CA ASP A 26 8.00 21.64 7.00
C ASP A 26 8.75 20.86 8.10
N THR A 27 8.10 19.86 8.69
CA THR A 27 8.62 19.08 9.82
C THR A 27 9.99 18.45 9.52
N ASN A 28 10.24 18.05 8.28
CA ASN A 28 11.51 17.42 7.90
C ASN A 28 12.64 18.45 7.81
N SER A 29 12.39 19.62 7.22
CA SER A 29 13.39 20.71 7.17
C SER A 29 13.70 21.26 8.57
N ARG A 30 12.70 21.37 9.45
CA ARG A 30 12.88 21.80 10.84
C ARG A 30 13.73 20.82 11.65
N THR A 31 13.42 19.53 11.60
CA THR A 31 14.20 18.51 12.31
C THR A 31 15.63 18.38 11.79
N TRP A 32 15.85 18.64 10.50
CA TRP A 32 17.20 18.73 9.94
C TRP A 32 17.99 19.92 10.46
N PHE A 33 17.36 21.10 10.50
CA PHE A 33 17.97 22.29 11.08
C PHE A 33 18.34 22.06 12.55
N GLU A 34 17.40 21.54 13.36
CA GLU A 34 17.62 21.21 14.78
C GLU A 34 18.72 20.15 15.01
N ARG A 35 18.99 19.27 14.03
CA ARG A 35 20.09 18.30 14.09
C ARG A 35 21.43 18.84 13.62
N THR A 36 21.43 19.93 12.86
CA THR A 36 22.65 20.54 12.33
C THR A 36 23.42 21.29 13.42
N PHE A 37 22.73 21.71 14.49
CA PHE A 37 23.31 22.41 15.62
C PHE A 37 23.16 21.57 16.91
N PRO A 38 24.20 21.47 17.75
CA PRO A 38 24.09 20.84 19.07
C PRO A 38 23.05 21.54 19.95
N THR A 39 22.37 20.80 20.83
CA THR A 39 21.27 21.31 21.69
C THR A 39 21.67 22.43 22.64
N ASP A 40 22.98 22.64 22.84
CA ASP A 40 23.52 23.57 23.85
C ASP A 40 23.91 24.95 23.28
N VAL A 41 23.73 25.17 21.97
CA VAL A 41 24.05 26.44 21.30
C VAL A 41 22.80 26.97 20.62
N ILE A 42 22.33 28.16 21.03
CA ILE A 42 21.21 28.86 20.38
C ILE A 42 21.73 29.38 19.02
N PRO A 43 21.24 28.86 17.89
CA PRO A 43 21.69 29.29 16.58
C PRO A 43 21.18 30.69 16.26
N ARG A 44 21.99 31.47 15.54
CA ARG A 44 21.61 32.83 15.11
C ARG A 44 20.77 32.80 13.84
N LEU A 45 19.97 33.84 13.58
CA LEU A 45 19.19 33.94 12.35
C LEU A 45 20.04 33.81 11.07
N ASP A 46 21.27 34.34 11.09
CA ASP A 46 22.21 34.23 9.96
C ASP A 46 22.51 32.77 9.60
N GLU A 47 22.66 31.92 10.61
CA GLU A 47 22.90 30.48 10.44
C GLU A 47 21.67 29.76 9.86
N LEU A 48 20.47 30.19 10.23
CA LEU A 48 19.22 29.72 9.64
C LEU A 48 19.09 30.14 8.17
N LEU A 49 19.42 31.38 7.84
CA LEU A 49 19.39 31.88 6.46
C LEU A 49 20.44 31.15 5.58
N GLN A 50 21.63 30.89 6.11
CA GLN A 50 22.66 30.12 5.42
C GLN A 50 22.24 28.67 5.19
N PHE A 51 21.56 28.05 6.16
CA PHE A 51 20.97 26.72 6.01
C PHE A 51 19.92 26.70 4.88
N LEU A 52 18.98 27.65 4.89
CA LEU A 52 17.94 27.75 3.86
C LEU A 52 18.53 28.00 2.46
N ALA A 53 19.56 28.86 2.35
CA ALA A 53 20.25 29.10 1.09
C ALA A 53 20.99 27.86 0.58
N THR A 54 21.50 27.02 1.48
CA THR A 54 22.16 25.75 1.13
C THR A 54 21.13 24.70 0.69
N GLN A 55 19.99 24.63 1.36
CA GLN A 55 18.89 23.73 1.01
C GLN A 55 18.25 24.12 -0.33
N ALA A 56 18.05 25.43 -0.58
CA ALA A 56 17.54 25.94 -1.85
C ALA A 56 18.44 25.56 -3.03
N ARG A 57 19.77 25.65 -2.88
CA ARG A 57 20.75 25.21 -3.90
C ARG A 57 20.72 23.71 -4.16
N SER A 58 20.52 22.90 -3.12
CA SER A 58 20.37 21.44 -3.25
C SER A 58 19.07 21.07 -3.99
N ILE A 59 17.98 21.80 -3.75
CA ILE A 59 16.70 21.63 -4.45
C ILE A 59 16.80 22.09 -5.91
N THR A 60 17.51 23.18 -6.21
CA THR A 60 17.67 23.66 -7.60
C THR A 60 18.62 22.80 -8.44
N SER A 61 19.70 22.29 -7.84
CA SER A 61 20.58 21.26 -8.43
C SER A 61 19.83 19.96 -8.76
N SER A 62 18.69 19.74 -8.12
CA SER A 62 17.93 18.51 -8.19
C SER A 62 16.80 18.52 -9.22
N PHE A 63 16.54 19.66 -9.87
CA PHE A 63 15.52 19.79 -10.92
C PHE A 63 16.02 19.34 -12.30
N THR A 64 17.29 18.95 -12.46
CA THR A 64 17.70 18.14 -13.62
C THR A 64 17.13 16.73 -13.44
N LYS A 65 15.89 16.54 -13.91
CA LYS A 65 15.22 15.25 -14.14
C LYS A 65 15.71 14.12 -13.22
N ARG A 66 15.47 14.21 -11.91
CA ARG A 66 15.49 13.00 -11.07
C ARG A 66 14.28 12.17 -11.48
N ASN A 67 14.48 11.26 -12.43
CA ASN A 67 13.66 10.07 -12.56
C ASN A 67 13.85 9.31 -11.24
N VAL A 68 12.99 9.61 -10.26
CA VAL A 68 12.96 8.91 -8.98
C VAL A 68 12.43 7.51 -9.27
N GLN A 69 13.30 6.63 -9.76
CA GLN A 69 13.15 5.22 -9.50
C GLN A 69 13.29 5.09 -7.99
N ARG A 70 12.15 5.11 -7.30
CA ARG A 70 12.05 4.67 -5.91
C ARG A 70 12.59 3.24 -5.91
N LYS A 71 13.87 3.09 -5.56
CA LYS A 71 14.43 1.78 -5.24
C LYS A 71 13.84 1.43 -3.89
N VAL A 72 12.63 0.87 -3.95
CA VAL A 72 12.04 0.17 -2.81
C VAL A 72 13.01 -0.97 -2.58
N THR A 73 13.77 -0.93 -1.49
CA THR A 73 14.41 -2.12 -0.95
C THR A 73 13.28 -2.98 -0.44
N LEU A 74 12.67 -3.73 -1.36
CA LEU A 74 11.90 -4.90 -0.99
C LEU A 74 12.91 -5.78 -0.27
N VAL A 75 12.73 -5.99 1.03
CA VAL A 75 13.18 -7.25 1.60
C VAL A 75 12.45 -8.27 0.75
N ALA A 76 13.16 -8.85 -0.21
CA ALA A 76 12.70 -10.02 -0.92
C ALA A 76 12.69 -11.12 0.12
N SER A 77 11.63 -11.15 0.94
CA SER A 77 11.04 -12.43 1.27
C SER A 77 10.83 -13.06 -0.09
N ASN A 78 11.71 -14.01 -0.43
CA ASN A 78 11.61 -14.82 -1.62
C ASN A 78 10.39 -15.75 -1.47
N ALA A 79 9.25 -15.21 -1.03
CA ALA A 79 7.94 -15.69 -1.38
C ALA A 79 7.79 -15.41 -2.87
N GLN A 80 8.54 -16.16 -3.67
CA GLN A 80 8.06 -16.60 -4.96
C GLN A 80 6.58 -16.88 -4.73
N SER A 81 5.71 -16.15 -5.43
CA SER A 81 4.27 -16.32 -5.37
C SER A 81 3.92 -17.65 -6.03
N GLN A 82 4.45 -18.73 -5.45
CA GLN A 82 4.17 -20.09 -5.82
C GLN A 82 2.69 -20.31 -5.54
N CYS A 83 2.05 -21.01 -6.46
CA CYS A 83 0.65 -21.35 -6.33
C CYS A 83 0.44 -22.10 -5.01
N PRO A 84 -0.47 -21.66 -4.11
CA PRO A 84 -0.67 -22.32 -2.83
C PRO A 84 -1.26 -23.73 -2.93
N LEU A 85 -1.65 -24.16 -4.15
CA LEU A 85 -2.21 -25.47 -4.41
C LEU A 85 -1.22 -26.45 -5.07
N CYS A 86 -0.32 -25.97 -5.93
CA CYS A 86 0.59 -26.84 -6.70
C CYS A 86 2.06 -26.40 -6.68
N ASN A 87 2.39 -25.37 -5.90
CA ASN A 87 3.72 -24.80 -5.76
C ASN A 87 4.40 -24.34 -7.06
N GLY A 88 3.66 -24.25 -8.17
CA GLY A 88 4.16 -23.77 -9.46
C GLY A 88 4.28 -22.24 -9.53
N ASP A 89 5.04 -21.74 -10.51
CA ASP A 89 5.23 -20.30 -10.75
C ASP A 89 4.03 -19.68 -11.49
N HIS A 90 2.89 -19.60 -10.81
CA HIS A 90 1.69 -18.93 -11.31
C HIS A 90 0.74 -18.52 -10.18
N THR A 91 -0.12 -17.53 -10.46
CA THR A 91 -1.20 -17.14 -9.56
C THR A 91 -2.30 -18.20 -9.49
N LEU A 92 -2.97 -18.35 -8.34
CA LEU A 92 -4.05 -19.33 -8.14
C LEU A 92 -5.16 -19.27 -9.21
N SER A 93 -5.41 -18.10 -9.80
CA SER A 93 -6.35 -17.91 -10.92
C SER A 93 -5.97 -18.63 -12.22
N ARG A 94 -4.68 -18.95 -12.40
CA ARG A 94 -4.11 -19.66 -13.56
C ARG A 94 -3.70 -21.10 -13.24
N CYS A 95 -4.04 -21.58 -12.04
CA CYS A 95 -3.70 -22.93 -11.62
C CYS A 95 -4.68 -23.95 -12.22
N ASP A 96 -4.17 -24.87 -13.05
CA ASP A 96 -5.00 -25.94 -13.65
C ASP A 96 -5.65 -26.83 -12.59
N THR A 97 -4.92 -27.18 -11.53
CA THR A 97 -5.47 -27.98 -10.41
C THR A 97 -6.61 -27.23 -9.72
N PHE A 98 -6.51 -25.90 -9.61
CA PHE A 98 -7.55 -25.08 -9.00
C PHE A 98 -8.77 -24.95 -9.90
N LEU A 99 -8.56 -24.85 -11.21
CA LEU A 99 -9.63 -24.77 -12.21
C LEU A 99 -10.38 -26.10 -12.34
N LYS A 100 -9.70 -27.24 -12.15
CA LYS A 100 -10.29 -28.59 -12.14
C LYS A 100 -11.16 -28.87 -10.91
N LEU A 101 -10.97 -28.16 -9.80
CA LEU A 101 -11.81 -28.31 -8.61
C LEU A 101 -13.25 -27.82 -8.88
N SER A 102 -14.21 -28.45 -8.20
CA SER A 102 -15.60 -27.97 -8.16
C SER A 102 -15.65 -26.56 -7.53
N VAL A 103 -16.69 -25.78 -7.83
CA VAL A 103 -16.83 -24.42 -7.27
C VAL A 103 -16.89 -24.45 -5.73
N GLN A 104 -17.49 -25.50 -5.17
CA GLN A 104 -17.51 -25.75 -3.73
C GLN A 104 -16.09 -26.03 -3.21
N GLY A 105 -15.35 -26.95 -3.84
CA GLY A 105 -13.97 -27.27 -3.46
C GLY A 105 -13.02 -26.07 -3.59
N ARG A 106 -13.23 -25.18 -4.58
CA ARG A 106 -12.50 -23.92 -4.68
C ARG A 106 -12.82 -22.97 -3.52
N SER A 107 -14.08 -22.88 -3.11
CA SER A 107 -14.50 -22.03 -2.00
C SER A 107 -13.94 -22.52 -0.66
N ASP A 108 -13.93 -23.84 -0.46
CA ASP A 108 -13.36 -24.47 0.72
C ASP A 108 -11.84 -24.29 0.77
N PHE A 109 -11.15 -24.49 -0.36
CA PHE A 109 -9.71 -24.25 -0.46
C PHE A 109 -9.35 -22.80 -0.08
N VAL A 110 -10.09 -21.83 -0.61
CA VAL A 110 -9.87 -20.40 -0.34
C VAL A 110 -10.08 -20.08 1.14
N LYS A 111 -11.11 -20.68 1.77
CA LYS A 111 -11.40 -20.54 3.19
C LYS A 111 -10.30 -21.13 4.07
N THR A 112 -9.85 -22.34 3.77
CA THR A 112 -8.84 -23.07 4.57
C THR A 112 -7.45 -22.44 4.46
N ASN A 113 -7.08 -21.93 3.29
CA ASN A 113 -5.73 -21.40 3.02
C ASN A 113 -5.61 -19.88 3.20
N ASN A 114 -6.59 -19.24 3.85
CA ASN A 114 -6.63 -17.78 4.09
C ASN A 114 -6.37 -16.95 2.81
N VAL A 115 -6.96 -17.39 1.70
CA VAL A 115 -6.90 -16.69 0.42
C VAL A 115 -8.08 -15.73 0.31
N CYS A 116 -7.88 -14.57 -0.30
CA CYS A 116 -8.95 -13.62 -0.51
C CYS A 116 -9.96 -14.13 -1.54
N PHE A 117 -11.25 -14.20 -1.18
CA PHE A 117 -12.32 -14.58 -2.12
C PHE A 117 -12.46 -13.63 -3.32
N ASN A 118 -11.93 -12.40 -3.25
CA ASN A 118 -12.06 -11.42 -4.33
C ASN A 118 -10.91 -11.50 -5.34
N CYS A 119 -9.66 -11.41 -4.86
CA CYS A 119 -8.47 -11.35 -5.71
C CYS A 119 -7.65 -12.64 -5.76
N LEU A 120 -8.03 -13.68 -5.02
CA LEU A 120 -7.32 -14.98 -4.96
C LEU A 120 -5.86 -14.88 -4.52
N THR A 121 -5.50 -13.84 -3.76
CA THR A 121 -4.17 -13.68 -3.15
C THR A 121 -4.22 -13.98 -1.67
N GLN A 122 -3.13 -14.47 -1.10
CA GLN A 122 -2.97 -14.71 0.33
C GLN A 122 -2.85 -13.39 1.13
N PHE A 123 -2.85 -13.50 2.45
CA PHE A 123 -2.56 -12.44 3.43
C PHE A 123 -3.67 -11.41 3.68
N HIS A 124 -4.83 -11.49 3.02
CA HIS A 124 -5.95 -10.60 3.35
C HIS A 124 -7.32 -11.19 2.99
N GLY A 125 -8.37 -10.68 3.64
CA GLY A 125 -9.76 -11.03 3.37
C GLY A 125 -10.47 -10.01 2.47
N VAL A 126 -11.71 -10.31 2.08
CA VAL A 126 -12.51 -9.43 1.20
C VAL A 126 -12.69 -8.02 1.76
N LYS A 127 -12.86 -7.89 3.08
CA LYS A 127 -13.07 -6.60 3.76
C LYS A 127 -11.87 -5.65 3.66
N THR A 128 -10.66 -6.20 3.65
CA THR A 128 -9.40 -5.46 3.56
C THR A 128 -8.80 -5.50 2.15
N CYS A 129 -9.54 -6.07 1.19
CA CYS A 129 -9.12 -6.18 -0.19
C CYS A 129 -9.15 -4.82 -0.88
N LYS A 130 -8.00 -4.40 -1.42
CA LYS A 130 -7.86 -3.18 -2.21
C LYS A 130 -8.39 -3.34 -3.65
N SER A 131 -8.69 -4.58 -4.07
CA SER A 131 -9.18 -4.85 -5.41
C SER A 131 -10.61 -4.33 -5.59
N LYS A 132 -10.82 -3.53 -6.63
CA LYS A 132 -12.15 -3.07 -7.06
C LYS A 132 -12.90 -4.12 -7.90
N PHE A 133 -12.33 -5.32 -8.03
CA PHE A 133 -12.94 -6.41 -8.79
C PHE A 133 -14.31 -6.79 -8.21
N ARG A 134 -15.24 -7.10 -9.11
CA ARG A 134 -16.57 -7.62 -8.79
C ARG A 134 -16.87 -8.77 -9.74
N CYS A 135 -17.59 -9.78 -9.24
CA CYS A 135 -18.00 -10.91 -10.03
C CYS A 135 -18.79 -10.45 -11.27
N LYS A 136 -18.42 -10.93 -12.46
CA LYS A 136 -19.10 -10.55 -13.71
C LYS A 136 -20.54 -11.06 -13.80
N ARG A 137 -20.88 -12.11 -13.04
CA ARG A 137 -22.22 -12.75 -13.05
C ARG A 137 -23.19 -12.08 -12.09
N CYS A 138 -22.79 -11.81 -10.84
CA CYS A 138 -23.69 -11.31 -9.80
C CYS A 138 -23.25 -9.97 -9.17
N LYS A 139 -22.18 -9.35 -9.68
CA LYS A 139 -21.65 -8.03 -9.24
C LYS A 139 -21.25 -7.92 -7.75
N LYS A 140 -21.21 -9.04 -7.03
CA LYS A 140 -20.75 -9.14 -5.63
C LYS A 140 -19.21 -9.16 -5.55
N PRO A 141 -18.60 -8.78 -4.40
CA PRO A 141 -17.15 -8.68 -4.24
C PRO A 141 -16.47 -10.05 -4.05
N HIS A 142 -16.52 -10.88 -5.10
CA HIS A 142 -15.85 -12.18 -5.15
C HIS A 142 -15.34 -12.49 -6.57
N HIS A 143 -14.36 -13.38 -6.66
CA HIS A 143 -13.75 -13.80 -7.92
C HIS A 143 -14.75 -14.61 -8.74
N SER A 144 -14.82 -14.41 -10.06
CA SER A 144 -15.83 -15.09 -10.89
C SER A 144 -15.68 -16.62 -10.91
N LEU A 145 -14.49 -17.14 -10.60
CA LEU A 145 -14.22 -18.58 -10.42
C LEU A 145 -14.87 -19.18 -9.16
N LEU A 146 -15.28 -18.36 -8.20
CA LEU A 146 -15.96 -18.79 -6.97
C LEU A 146 -17.47 -18.52 -7.03
N HIS A 147 -17.99 -18.12 -8.18
CA HIS A 147 -19.41 -17.83 -8.31
C HIS A 147 -20.21 -19.13 -8.29
N ILE A 148 -20.98 -19.30 -7.23
CA ILE A 148 -22.05 -20.30 -7.15
C ILE A 148 -23.32 -19.63 -7.67
N GLU A 149 -23.86 -20.17 -8.77
CA GLU A 149 -25.20 -19.79 -9.22
C GLU A 149 -26.18 -20.27 -8.16
N ASN A 150 -26.60 -19.33 -7.31
CA ASN A 150 -27.63 -19.63 -6.34
C ASN A 150 -28.94 -19.76 -7.12
N ALA A 151 -29.42 -20.99 -7.28
CA ALA A 151 -30.73 -21.31 -7.85
C ALA A 151 -31.89 -20.60 -7.11
N SER A 152 -31.63 -19.92 -5.99
CA SER A 152 -32.61 -19.23 -5.15
C SER A 152 -32.99 -17.81 -5.59
N ALA A 153 -32.65 -17.35 -6.80
CA ALA A 153 -33.09 -16.04 -7.33
C ALA A 153 -34.03 -16.12 -8.56
N ARG A 154 -34.51 -17.33 -8.90
CA ARG A 154 -35.73 -17.51 -9.69
C ARG A 154 -36.68 -18.38 -8.89
N GLY A 155 -37.94 -17.95 -8.83
CA GLY A 155 -38.93 -18.45 -7.88
C GLY A 155 -39.16 -19.97 -7.94
N ARG A 156 -39.77 -20.45 -6.84
CA ARG A 156 -40.54 -21.70 -6.73
C ARG A 156 -40.73 -22.43 -8.07
N GLN A 157 -39.99 -23.53 -8.26
CA GLN A 157 -40.48 -24.81 -8.79
C GLN A 157 -39.31 -25.77 -9.01
N GLY A 158 -39.50 -27.03 -8.61
CA GLY A 158 -38.71 -28.16 -9.09
C GLY A 158 -37.76 -28.77 -8.07
N ALA A 159 -38.29 -29.63 -7.20
CA ALA A 159 -37.49 -30.67 -6.56
C ALA A 159 -36.85 -31.55 -7.66
N VAL A 160 -35.53 -31.70 -7.62
CA VAL A 160 -34.88 -32.86 -8.24
C VAL A 160 -34.15 -33.58 -7.12
N ASN A 161 -34.84 -34.60 -6.62
CA ASN A 161 -34.33 -35.62 -5.73
C ASN A 161 -33.38 -36.50 -6.56
N VAL A 162 -32.09 -36.56 -6.22
CA VAL A 162 -31.22 -37.64 -6.70
C VAL A 162 -30.80 -38.43 -5.48
N LEU A 163 -31.57 -39.48 -5.24
CA LEU A 163 -31.24 -40.59 -4.37
C LEU A 163 -30.01 -41.28 -4.94
N TYR A 164 -28.91 -41.35 -4.18
CA TYR A 164 -27.87 -42.33 -4.44
C TYR A 164 -28.30 -43.64 -3.78
N SER A 165 -28.84 -44.54 -4.58
CA SER A 165 -29.11 -45.93 -4.22
C SER A 165 -27.80 -46.67 -3.96
N SER A 166 -27.68 -47.24 -2.77
CA SER A 166 -26.77 -48.31 -2.41
C SER A 166 -26.91 -49.49 -3.38
N GLY A 167 -25.79 -50.10 -3.78
CA GLY A 167 -25.77 -51.33 -4.56
C GLY A 167 -24.49 -52.12 -4.31
N LEU A 168 -24.60 -53.13 -3.43
CA LEU A 168 -23.70 -54.27 -3.26
C LEU A 168 -23.95 -55.30 -4.39
N ALA A 169 -22.88 -55.85 -4.96
CA ALA A 169 -22.71 -57.16 -5.61
C ALA A 169 -21.35 -57.09 -6.34
N GLU A 170 -20.40 -58.01 -6.27
CA GLU A 170 -20.36 -59.43 -5.89
C GLU A 170 -19.05 -59.75 -5.15
#